data_AF-A0AAN5BWT9-F1
#
_entry.id   AF-A0AAN5BWT9-F1
#
_cell.length_a   1.000
_cell.length_b   1.000
_cell.length_c   1.000
_cell.angle_alpha   90.00
_cell.angle_beta   90.00
_cell.angle_gamma   90.00
#
_symmetry.space_group_name_H-M   'P 1'
#
loop_
_entity.id
_entity.type
_entity.pdbx_description
1 polymer ?
#
loop_
_entity_poly.entity_id
_entity_poly.type
_entity_poly.pdbx_seq_one_letter_code
_entity_poly.pdbx_strand_id
1 'polypeptide(L)'
;MRIPLVYSATSPQTGLDAANAHHIVQLLKDLAGEGRTVIVAIHTPRPEIWELFDHILLLSQGHVLYNGSTSSIRGYFERCGHAISASENPAEHLIDLVSIEAEAEGSPMGSVARINNLKEQWKAAQRTVADNYAPYSNNGSVVRYGSAISRHPAVPLSRQLAVLTRRTIWTTLRGPMSLFGSLSITIILGIVTGAAFYQVDSSAQGIWSRQGALFALLNIYGYPMLIYEIYRLSYEIQMFDREREEAVVSVAAFLISRRLARLALEDIPGPAISSIVFYFLVGLRRSVAEPFLFLLVMILATYISLAAAILAIALSRDFAIAGLIGNLIYTLQSLSGGYLIHTPRGHLYNCTSVANPPTGECTGSYGKDIISSLGIPREWIWQPVVASLGFLVSYTLVAALILHRPRMGAVMTSDPQSSHSSVVIQNMELLPLSSTPHTPGVDIQLTRYALILTRRNIKAFLGPSYERPILKPVNTTFRHGELSIIMGPSGSGKTTLLHAITARLPQRYRRQGQVFYNSHRLRPSTIRAMCSYVSQSDNLQPFLTVRETLLFAAGLRLPRWITKEQRYSKVDSIIRTMGLTSCAETIVGDGKQTGISGGEKRRVSIGIQLLTDPRILILDEPTSGLDV
;
A
#
# COMPACT_ATOMS: atom_id res chain seq x y z
N MET A 1 -12.19 45.16 -39.64
CA MET A 1 -11.05 45.13 -38.70
C MET A 1 -11.43 44.28 -37.50
N ARG A 2 -11.06 43.00 -37.51
CA ARG A 2 -11.18 42.10 -36.34
C ARG A 2 -9.76 41.62 -36.01
N ILE A 3 -9.23 42.10 -34.91
CA ILE A 3 -7.96 41.64 -34.34
C ILE A 3 -8.26 40.31 -33.62
N PRO A 4 -7.56 39.20 -33.90
CA PRO A 4 -7.66 38.02 -33.06
C PRO A 4 -6.78 38.19 -31.83
N LEU A 5 -7.41 38.23 -30.66
CA LEU A 5 -6.76 38.10 -29.35
C LEU A 5 -6.30 36.64 -29.20
N VAL A 6 -5.02 36.38 -29.47
CA VAL A 6 -4.34 35.16 -29.01
C VAL A 6 -3.93 35.39 -27.56
N TYR A 7 -4.81 35.05 -26.62
CA TYR A 7 -4.41 34.83 -25.23
C TYR A 7 -4.08 33.33 -25.09
N SER A 8 -2.78 33.00 -25.19
CA SER A 8 -2.26 31.74 -24.65
C SER A 8 -2.26 31.89 -23.13
N ALA A 9 -3.34 31.45 -22.48
CA ALA A 9 -3.41 31.29 -21.05
C ALA A 9 -2.95 29.87 -20.67
N THR A 10 -1.65 29.60 -20.73
CA THR A 10 -1.09 28.51 -19.92
C THR A 10 -1.23 28.95 -18.47
N SER A 11 -2.06 28.26 -17.70
CA SER A 11 -2.30 28.58 -16.29
C SER A 11 -0.97 28.66 -15.52
N PRO A 12 -0.80 29.60 -14.57
CA PRO A 12 0.45 29.72 -13.80
C PRO A 12 0.85 28.45 -13.05
N GLN A 13 -0.10 27.50 -12.89
CA GLN A 13 0.14 26.17 -12.32
C GLN A 13 0.98 25.28 -13.25
N THR A 14 0.78 25.29 -14.58
CA THR A 14 1.55 24.43 -15.50
C THR A 14 3.02 24.81 -15.59
N GLY A 15 3.34 26.12 -15.48
CA GLY A 15 4.72 26.60 -15.40
C GLY A 15 5.42 26.20 -14.09
N LEU A 16 4.67 26.20 -12.97
CA LEU A 16 5.20 25.77 -11.68
C LEU A 16 5.40 24.25 -11.61
N ASP A 17 4.51 23.48 -12.21
CA ASP A 17 4.58 22.02 -12.29
C ASP A 17 5.75 21.56 -13.16
N ALA A 18 5.97 22.23 -14.30
CA ALA A 18 7.14 22.01 -15.16
C ALA A 18 8.47 22.28 -14.44
N ALA A 19 8.56 23.41 -13.71
CA ALA A 19 9.74 23.74 -12.92
C ALA A 19 9.99 22.72 -11.81
N ASN A 20 8.93 22.21 -11.18
CA ASN A 20 9.03 21.15 -10.17
C ASN A 20 9.53 19.82 -10.77
N ALA A 21 9.04 19.44 -11.95
CA ALA A 21 9.48 18.24 -12.64
C ALA A 21 10.97 18.32 -13.02
N HIS A 22 11.40 19.45 -13.60
CA HIS A 22 12.81 19.68 -13.91
C HIS A 22 13.70 19.59 -12.67
N HIS A 23 13.29 20.25 -11.57
CA HIS A 23 14.02 20.18 -10.30
C HIS A 23 14.12 18.75 -9.76
N ILE A 24 13.07 17.93 -9.85
CA ILE A 24 13.13 16.52 -9.44
C ILE A 24 14.18 15.76 -10.25
N VAL A 25 14.20 15.92 -11.57
CA VAL A 25 15.15 15.20 -12.42
C VAL A 25 16.58 15.72 -12.22
N GLN A 26 16.76 17.02 -11.99
CA GLN A 26 18.06 17.58 -11.60
C GLN A 26 18.59 16.96 -10.31
N LEU A 27 17.74 16.82 -9.28
CA LEU A 27 18.14 16.13 -8.04
C LEU A 27 18.54 14.67 -8.30
N LEU A 28 17.85 13.98 -9.21
CA LEU A 28 18.21 12.62 -9.61
C LEU A 28 19.55 12.56 -10.35
N LYS A 29 19.86 13.58 -11.16
CA LYS A 29 21.15 13.73 -11.84
C LYS A 29 22.27 13.94 -10.83
N ASP A 30 22.07 14.82 -9.84
CA ASP A 30 23.04 15.08 -8.78
C ASP A 30 23.30 13.81 -7.94
N LEU A 31 22.22 13.09 -7.59
CA LEU A 31 22.31 11.80 -6.88
C LEU A 31 23.04 10.72 -7.68
N ALA A 32 22.89 10.72 -9.02
CA ALA A 32 23.66 9.86 -9.91
C ALA A 32 25.15 10.26 -9.89
N GLY A 33 25.46 11.56 -10.01
CA GLY A 33 26.80 12.13 -9.96
C GLY A 33 27.58 11.82 -8.67
N GLU A 34 26.89 11.61 -7.55
CA GLU A 34 27.47 11.08 -6.30
C GLU A 34 27.91 9.59 -6.37
N GLY A 35 27.75 8.93 -7.52
CA GLY A 35 28.18 7.55 -7.77
C GLY A 35 27.07 6.49 -7.63
N ARG A 36 25.80 6.90 -7.62
CA ARG A 36 24.65 5.97 -7.61
C ARG A 36 24.23 5.59 -9.02
N THR A 37 23.56 4.45 -9.13
CA THR A 37 22.90 4.03 -10.37
C THR A 37 21.45 4.45 -10.31
N VAL A 38 21.06 5.40 -11.18
CA VAL A 38 19.70 5.96 -11.18
C VAL A 38 18.99 5.59 -12.47
N ILE A 39 17.88 4.87 -12.35
CA ILE A 39 17.07 4.43 -13.50
C ILE A 39 15.66 4.98 -13.34
N VAL A 40 15.19 5.66 -14.37
CA VAL A 40 13.89 6.30 -14.39
C VAL A 40 13.07 5.75 -15.55
N ALA A 41 11.81 5.38 -15.33
CA ALA A 41 10.86 5.17 -16.43
C ALA A 41 10.01 6.44 -16.60
N ILE A 42 9.97 7.00 -17.81
CA ILE A 42 9.11 8.15 -18.15
C ILE A 42 8.39 7.83 -19.47
N HIS A 43 7.12 8.19 -19.57
CA HIS A 43 6.37 8.12 -20.83
C HIS A 43 6.92 9.09 -21.88
N THR A 44 6.80 10.41 -21.63
CA THR A 44 7.27 11.46 -22.56
C THR A 44 7.85 12.63 -21.76
N PRO A 45 9.19 12.75 -21.60
CA PRO A 45 9.80 13.90 -20.94
C PRO A 45 9.74 15.17 -21.79
N ARG A 46 9.74 16.32 -21.10
CA ARG A 46 9.88 17.64 -21.72
C ARG A 46 11.30 17.86 -22.27
N PRO A 47 11.50 18.77 -23.24
CA PRO A 47 12.82 19.04 -23.83
C PRO A 47 13.91 19.38 -22.80
N GLU A 48 13.60 20.22 -21.81
CA GLU A 48 14.53 20.62 -20.74
C GLU A 48 14.93 19.44 -19.83
N ILE A 49 14.04 18.46 -19.66
CA ILE A 49 14.27 17.25 -18.86
C ILE A 49 15.05 16.22 -19.68
N TRP A 50 14.80 16.16 -20.99
CA TRP A 50 15.47 15.25 -21.92
C TRP A 50 17.00 15.42 -21.90
N GLU A 51 17.48 16.67 -21.82
CA GLU A 51 18.91 17.00 -21.84
C GLU A 51 19.68 16.48 -20.61
N LEU A 52 18.99 16.14 -19.52
CA LEU A 52 19.62 15.66 -18.28
C LEU A 52 20.04 14.17 -18.35
N PHE A 53 19.45 13.39 -19.26
CA PHE A 53 19.68 11.95 -19.36
C PHE A 53 20.93 11.59 -20.15
N ASP A 54 21.73 10.66 -19.63
CA ASP A 54 22.96 10.18 -20.28
C ASP A 54 22.68 8.99 -21.21
N HIS A 55 21.78 8.11 -20.78
CA HIS A 55 21.51 6.83 -21.42
C HIS A 55 20.01 6.55 -21.54
N ILE A 56 19.58 6.00 -22.68
CA ILE A 56 18.18 5.69 -22.97
C ILE A 56 17.98 4.24 -23.43
N LEU A 57 16.95 3.61 -22.87
CA LEU A 57 16.38 2.35 -23.32
C LEU A 57 14.96 2.59 -23.86
N LEU A 58 14.79 2.51 -25.18
CA LEU A 58 13.50 2.69 -25.85
C LEU A 58 12.80 1.35 -26.07
N LEU A 59 11.59 1.20 -25.54
CA LEU A 59 10.80 -0.03 -25.58
C LEU A 59 9.48 0.15 -26.33
N SER A 60 9.12 -0.82 -27.19
CA SER A 60 7.77 -0.92 -27.75
C SER A 60 7.32 -2.38 -27.85
N GLN A 61 6.10 -2.68 -27.37
CA GLN A 61 5.54 -4.03 -27.28
C GLN A 61 6.51 -5.09 -26.70
N GLY A 62 7.28 -4.71 -25.68
CA GLY A 62 8.25 -5.58 -25.03
C GLY A 62 9.56 -5.80 -25.80
N HIS A 63 9.77 -5.17 -26.95
CA HIS A 63 11.04 -5.19 -27.68
C HIS A 63 11.84 -3.92 -27.43
N VAL A 64 13.17 -4.04 -27.47
CA VAL A 64 14.09 -2.90 -27.53
C VAL A 64 14.13 -2.38 -28.96
N LEU A 65 14.00 -1.05 -29.11
CA LEU A 65 14.15 -0.35 -30.38
C LEU A 65 15.43 0.48 -30.43
N TYR A 66 15.92 0.91 -29.27
CA TYR A 66 17.19 1.60 -29.13
C TYR A 66 17.72 1.43 -27.70
N ASN A 67 19.03 1.32 -27.56
CA ASN A 67 19.73 1.27 -26.27
C ASN A 67 21.12 1.89 -26.41
N GLY A 68 21.35 3.04 -25.80
CA GLY A 68 22.65 3.73 -25.88
C GLY A 68 22.59 5.16 -25.35
N SER A 69 23.61 5.95 -25.69
CA SER A 69 23.69 7.37 -25.30
C SER A 69 22.54 8.17 -25.90
N THR A 70 22.03 9.16 -25.14
CA THR A 70 21.07 10.16 -25.62
C THR A 70 21.64 11.02 -26.74
N SER A 71 22.96 11.27 -26.75
CA SER A 71 23.61 12.06 -27.81
C SER A 71 23.63 11.38 -29.18
N SER A 72 23.66 10.05 -29.22
CA SER A 72 23.78 9.27 -30.48
C SER A 72 22.43 8.91 -31.11
N ILE A 73 21.32 9.19 -30.42
CA ILE A 73 19.99 8.72 -30.83
C ILE A 73 19.50 9.38 -32.13
N ARG A 74 19.74 10.68 -32.31
CA ARG A 74 19.34 11.42 -33.52
C ARG A 74 19.95 10.79 -34.77
N GLY A 75 21.26 10.56 -34.76
CA GLY A 75 21.95 9.91 -35.87
C GLY A 75 21.60 8.43 -36.08
N TYR A 76 21.07 7.73 -35.05
CA TYR A 76 20.52 6.38 -35.25
C TYR A 76 19.20 6.44 -36.02
N PHE A 77 18.22 7.23 -35.56
CA PHE A 77 16.91 7.30 -36.20
C PHE A 77 16.95 7.96 -37.59
N GLU A 78 17.88 8.89 -37.83
CA GLU A 78 18.15 9.43 -39.16
C GLU A 78 18.59 8.33 -40.15
N ARG A 79 19.49 7.42 -39.73
CA ARG A 79 19.87 6.24 -40.55
C ARG A 79 18.73 5.25 -40.75
N CYS A 80 17.78 5.21 -39.83
CA CYS A 80 16.57 4.39 -39.94
C CYS A 80 15.53 4.99 -40.91
N GLY A 81 15.76 6.21 -41.44
CA GLY A 81 14.81 6.93 -42.30
C GLY A 81 13.82 7.80 -41.54
N HIS A 82 14.04 8.04 -40.25
CA HIS A 82 13.19 8.82 -39.36
C HIS A 82 14.00 9.96 -38.72
N ALA A 83 14.30 11.00 -39.51
CA ALA A 83 15.07 12.15 -39.03
C ALA A 83 14.24 12.97 -38.04
N ILE A 84 14.83 13.25 -36.86
CA ILE A 84 14.22 14.07 -35.81
C ILE A 84 14.62 15.52 -36.08
N SER A 85 13.65 16.42 -36.33
CA SER A 85 13.94 17.83 -36.56
C SER A 85 14.66 18.46 -35.35
N ALA A 86 15.52 19.45 -35.62
CA ALA A 86 16.22 20.17 -34.55
C ALA A 86 15.26 20.96 -33.65
N SER A 87 14.12 21.42 -34.19
CA SER A 87 13.11 22.21 -33.50
C SER A 87 12.06 21.37 -32.75
N GLU A 88 12.09 20.05 -32.91
CA GLU A 88 11.08 19.14 -32.35
C GLU A 88 11.61 18.47 -31.08
N ASN A 89 10.71 18.21 -30.13
CA ASN A 89 11.04 17.44 -28.93
C ASN A 89 11.38 15.99 -29.33
N PRO A 90 12.64 15.53 -29.15
CA PRO A 90 13.02 14.17 -29.54
C PRO A 90 12.19 13.11 -28.84
N ALA A 91 11.83 13.33 -27.58
CA ALA A 91 11.07 12.36 -26.80
C ALA A 91 9.66 12.13 -27.37
N GLU A 92 8.98 13.22 -27.75
CA GLU A 92 7.63 13.19 -28.31
C GLU A 92 7.64 12.50 -29.67
N HIS A 93 8.54 12.93 -30.57
CA HIS A 93 8.75 12.30 -31.87
C HIS A 93 9.00 10.79 -31.76
N LEU A 94 9.85 10.38 -30.82
CA LEU A 94 10.17 8.97 -30.61
C LEU A 94 8.96 8.19 -30.10
N ILE A 95 8.17 8.74 -29.18
CA ILE A 95 6.97 8.08 -28.68
C ILE A 95 5.94 7.91 -29.79
N ASP A 96 5.72 8.92 -30.62
CA ASP A 96 4.80 8.85 -31.76
C ASP A 96 5.27 7.83 -32.81
N LEU A 97 6.59 7.78 -33.04
CA LEU A 97 7.18 6.81 -33.95
C LEU A 97 6.96 5.37 -33.47
N VAL A 98 7.02 5.13 -32.15
CA VAL A 98 6.97 3.79 -31.56
C VAL A 98 5.61 3.37 -31.00
N SER A 99 4.62 4.27 -31.03
CA SER A 99 3.24 4.03 -30.64
C SER A 99 2.45 3.36 -31.77
N ILE A 100 1.37 2.67 -31.40
CA ILE A 100 0.43 2.07 -32.36
C ILE A 100 -0.84 2.88 -32.25
N GLU A 101 -1.08 3.72 -33.24
CA GLU A 101 -2.36 4.42 -33.39
C GLU A 101 -3.42 3.47 -33.96
N ALA A 102 -4.67 3.67 -33.56
CA ALA A 102 -5.81 3.05 -34.23
C ALA A 102 -5.90 3.68 -35.63
N GLU A 103 -5.65 2.88 -36.66
CA GLU A 103 -5.49 3.35 -38.04
C GLU A 103 -6.70 4.18 -38.50
N ALA A 104 -6.45 5.43 -38.92
CA ALA A 104 -7.34 6.13 -39.83
C ALA A 104 -7.06 5.63 -41.25
N GLU A 105 -8.11 5.38 -42.03
CA GLU A 105 -8.01 4.93 -43.43
C GLU A 105 -7.14 5.90 -44.25
N GLY A 106 -5.91 5.50 -44.62
CA GLY A 106 -5.08 6.26 -45.57
C GLY A 106 -3.56 6.34 -45.33
N SER A 107 -3.00 5.82 -44.23
CA SER A 107 -1.53 5.84 -44.04
C SER A 107 -0.81 4.75 -44.87
N PRO A 108 0.24 5.08 -45.65
CA PRO A 108 0.83 4.17 -46.66
C PRO A 108 1.64 2.99 -46.10
N MET A 109 1.92 2.96 -44.79
CA MET A 109 2.46 1.80 -44.06
C MET A 109 1.79 1.75 -42.69
N GLY A 110 1.04 0.70 -42.39
CA GLY A 110 0.41 0.54 -41.09
C GLY A 110 1.43 0.63 -39.94
N SER A 111 1.05 1.25 -38.83
CA SER A 111 1.93 1.52 -37.68
C SER A 111 2.68 0.27 -37.18
N VAL A 112 2.10 -0.91 -37.37
CA VAL A 112 2.71 -2.21 -37.04
C VAL A 112 3.91 -2.55 -37.93
N ALA A 113 3.82 -2.28 -39.24
CA ALA A 113 4.90 -2.57 -40.19
C ALA A 113 6.13 -1.70 -39.92
N ARG A 114 5.91 -0.41 -39.62
CA ARG A 114 6.96 0.54 -39.22
C ARG A 114 7.74 0.05 -37.99
N ILE A 115 7.02 -0.31 -36.92
CA ILE A 115 7.66 -0.80 -35.69
C ILE A 115 8.37 -2.13 -35.94
N ASN A 116 7.84 -3.01 -36.80
CA ASN A 116 8.54 -4.26 -37.16
C ASN A 116 9.84 -4.01 -37.93
N ASN A 117 9.86 -3.04 -38.84
CA ASN A 117 11.08 -2.63 -39.54
C ASN A 117 12.13 -2.09 -38.53
N LEU A 118 11.72 -1.18 -37.63
CA LEU A 118 12.60 -0.65 -36.58
C LEU A 118 13.17 -1.76 -35.67
N LYS A 119 12.37 -2.78 -35.33
CA LYS A 119 12.84 -3.94 -34.56
C LYS A 119 13.93 -4.72 -35.31
N GLU A 120 13.81 -4.88 -36.61
CA GLU A 120 14.79 -5.60 -37.43
C GLU A 120 16.08 -4.81 -37.60
N GLN A 121 15.98 -3.51 -37.86
CA GLN A 121 17.12 -2.61 -37.92
C GLN A 121 17.90 -2.57 -36.60
N TRP A 122 17.19 -2.50 -35.46
CA TRP A 122 17.84 -2.56 -34.15
C TRP A 122 18.53 -3.91 -33.91
N LYS A 123 17.89 -5.04 -34.26
CA LYS A 123 18.53 -6.36 -34.16
C LYS A 123 19.80 -6.46 -35.00
N ALA A 124 19.83 -5.84 -36.17
CA ALA A 124 21.02 -5.78 -37.02
C ALA A 124 22.12 -4.90 -36.37
N ALA A 125 21.78 -3.70 -35.90
CA ALA A 125 22.70 -2.80 -35.21
C ALA A 125 23.26 -3.41 -33.91
N GLN A 126 22.44 -4.18 -33.19
CA GLN A 126 22.83 -4.84 -31.95
C GLN A 126 23.88 -5.93 -32.17
N ARG A 127 23.95 -6.56 -33.35
CA ARG A 127 25.01 -7.53 -33.69
C ARG A 127 26.37 -6.86 -33.80
N THR A 128 26.42 -5.61 -34.25
CA THR A 128 27.65 -4.81 -34.36
C THR A 128 28.10 -4.26 -33.00
N VAL A 129 27.17 -4.04 -32.07
CA VAL A 129 27.44 -3.54 -30.70
C VAL A 129 27.68 -4.70 -29.71
N ALA A 130 27.35 -5.94 -30.07
CA ALA A 130 27.49 -7.12 -29.22
C ALA A 130 28.95 -7.36 -28.77
N ASP A 131 29.94 -6.88 -29.51
CA ASP A 131 31.37 -6.98 -29.16
C ASP A 131 31.75 -6.10 -27.94
N ASN A 132 30.98 -5.05 -27.63
CA ASN A 132 31.19 -4.22 -26.43
C ASN A 132 30.51 -4.78 -25.17
N TYR A 133 29.62 -5.75 -25.32
CA TYR A 133 29.01 -6.48 -24.21
C TYR A 133 29.72 -7.82 -24.06
N ALA A 134 31.02 -7.79 -23.74
CA ALA A 134 31.70 -9.00 -23.31
C ALA A 134 30.91 -9.57 -22.12
N PRO A 135 30.35 -10.79 -22.21
CA PRO A 135 29.71 -11.40 -21.07
C PRO A 135 30.78 -11.53 -20.00
N TYR A 136 30.57 -10.93 -18.83
CA TYR A 136 31.45 -11.16 -17.69
C TYR A 136 31.67 -12.67 -17.57
N SER A 137 32.94 -13.09 -17.57
CA SER A 137 33.28 -14.51 -17.61
C SER A 137 32.50 -15.20 -16.50
N ASN A 138 31.85 -16.31 -16.85
CA ASN A 138 31.01 -17.08 -15.97
C ASN A 138 31.90 -17.90 -15.00
N ASN A 139 32.91 -17.28 -14.39
CA ASN A 139 33.56 -17.80 -13.20
C ASN A 139 32.48 -17.79 -12.14
N GLY A 140 31.78 -18.92 -11.99
CA GLY A 140 30.59 -19.15 -11.15
C GLY A 140 30.74 -18.84 -9.66
N SER A 141 31.74 -18.06 -9.27
CA SER A 141 31.85 -17.36 -8.00
C SER A 141 30.63 -16.45 -7.81
N VAL A 142 29.65 -16.96 -7.08
CA VAL A 142 28.71 -16.11 -6.35
C VAL A 142 29.53 -15.38 -5.31
N VAL A 143 30.05 -14.20 -5.64
CA VAL A 143 30.71 -13.35 -4.66
C VAL A 143 29.66 -12.97 -3.62
N ARG A 144 29.81 -13.55 -2.43
CA ARG A 144 29.25 -12.96 -1.24
C ARG A 144 29.98 -11.64 -1.08
N TYR A 145 29.32 -10.53 -1.44
CA TYR A 145 29.65 -9.27 -0.78
C TYR A 145 29.73 -9.59 0.71
N GLY A 146 30.86 -9.25 1.34
CA GLY A 146 31.04 -9.46 2.77
C GLY A 146 29.80 -8.99 3.50
N SER A 147 29.54 -9.57 4.67
CA SER A 147 28.45 -9.30 5.61
C SER A 147 28.13 -7.83 5.94
N ALA A 148 28.76 -6.86 5.28
CA ALA A 148 28.48 -5.43 5.28
C ALA A 148 27.29 -5.00 4.41
N ILE A 149 26.90 -5.75 3.35
CA ILE A 149 25.59 -5.55 2.69
C ILE A 149 24.54 -6.43 3.38
N SER A 150 24.61 -6.47 4.71
CA SER A 150 23.55 -7.05 5.51
C SER A 150 22.39 -6.06 5.44
N ARG A 151 21.21 -6.54 5.02
CA ARG A 151 19.97 -5.91 5.46
C ARG A 151 20.18 -5.57 6.93
N HIS A 152 19.99 -4.31 7.31
CA HIS A 152 19.78 -4.05 8.72
C HIS A 152 18.66 -4.99 9.17
N PRO A 153 18.89 -5.81 10.21
CA PRO A 153 17.90 -6.78 10.64
C PRO A 153 16.59 -6.03 10.86
N ALA A 154 15.49 -6.63 10.40
CA ALA A 154 14.18 -6.01 10.49
C ALA A 154 14.00 -5.39 11.89
N VAL A 155 13.57 -4.13 11.91
CA VAL A 155 13.33 -3.39 13.15
C VAL A 155 12.45 -4.26 14.07
N PRO A 156 12.75 -4.36 15.37
CA PRO A 156 12.02 -5.26 16.27
C PRO A 156 10.56 -4.91 16.26
N LEU A 157 9.72 -5.91 16.52
CA LEU A 157 8.28 -5.70 16.66
C LEU A 157 7.96 -4.59 17.66
N SER A 158 8.69 -4.49 18.78
CA SER A 158 8.49 -3.43 19.77
C SER A 158 8.69 -2.01 19.22
N ARG A 159 9.74 -1.79 18.42
CA ARG A 159 9.99 -0.49 17.79
C ARG A 159 9.00 -0.25 16.65
N GLN A 160 8.63 -1.27 15.87
CA GLN A 160 7.55 -1.15 14.88
C GLN A 160 6.25 -0.71 15.56
N LEU A 161 5.84 -1.38 16.64
CA LEU A 161 4.64 -1.06 17.43
C LEU A 161 4.71 0.36 17.98
N ALA A 162 5.80 0.76 18.63
CA ALA A 162 5.94 2.11 19.19
C ALA A 162 5.81 3.20 18.12
N VAL A 163 6.48 3.02 16.97
CA VAL A 163 6.46 3.98 15.86
C VAL A 163 5.08 4.04 15.20
N LEU A 164 4.48 2.89 14.89
CA LEU A 164 3.17 2.81 14.25
C LEU A 164 2.05 3.27 15.18
N THR A 165 2.06 2.91 16.47
CA THR A 165 1.07 3.37 17.44
C THR A 165 1.13 4.89 17.59
N ARG A 166 2.34 5.47 17.74
CA ARG A 166 2.50 6.92 17.79
C ARG A 166 2.00 7.59 16.50
N ARG A 167 2.33 7.02 15.34
CA ARG A 167 1.85 7.49 14.03
C ARG A 167 0.33 7.51 13.97
N THR A 168 -0.31 6.40 14.35
CA THR A 168 -1.77 6.26 14.35
C THR A 168 -2.44 7.22 15.34
N ILE A 169 -1.85 7.46 16.53
CA ILE A 169 -2.36 8.45 17.49
C ILE A 169 -2.40 9.85 16.85
N TRP A 170 -1.28 10.29 16.26
CA TRP A 170 -1.21 11.63 15.66
C TRP A 170 -2.14 11.79 14.46
N THR A 171 -2.23 10.78 13.59
CA THR A 171 -3.17 10.84 12.46
C THR A 171 -4.63 10.85 12.93
N THR A 172 -4.93 10.19 14.06
CA THR A 172 -6.29 10.15 14.61
C THR A 172 -6.65 11.48 15.28
N LEU A 173 -5.75 12.05 16.08
CA LEU A 173 -5.96 13.32 16.77
C LEU A 173 -6.06 14.52 15.80
N ARG A 174 -5.25 14.53 14.72
CA ARG A 174 -5.25 15.63 13.74
C ARG A 174 -6.26 15.45 12.61
N GLY A 175 -6.89 14.28 12.50
CA GLY A 175 -7.94 14.03 11.51
C GLY A 175 -9.31 14.49 12.03
N PRO A 176 -9.84 15.65 11.60
CA PRO A 176 -11.10 16.20 12.14
C PRO A 176 -12.29 15.27 11.88
N MET A 177 -12.32 14.61 10.72
CA MET A 177 -13.36 13.64 10.39
C MET A 177 -13.20 12.30 11.15
N SER A 178 -12.00 12.03 11.70
CA SER A 178 -11.65 10.76 12.33
C SER A 178 -12.26 10.61 13.73
N LEU A 179 -11.78 11.45 14.64
CA LEU A 179 -12.15 11.35 16.06
C LEU A 179 -13.53 11.94 16.32
N PHE A 180 -13.80 13.14 15.79
CA PHE A 180 -15.10 13.78 15.97
C PHE A 180 -16.21 12.97 15.31
N GLY A 181 -16.02 12.54 14.05
CA GLY A 181 -17.02 11.75 13.34
C GLY A 181 -17.40 10.45 14.05
N SER A 182 -16.41 9.71 14.57
CA SER A 182 -16.65 8.45 15.29
C SER A 182 -17.29 8.65 16.67
N LEU A 183 -16.92 9.68 17.43
CA LEU A 183 -17.57 9.97 18.72
C LEU A 183 -18.98 10.54 18.52
N SER A 184 -19.17 11.51 17.63
CA SER A 184 -20.48 12.11 17.36
C SER A 184 -21.51 11.08 16.92
N ILE A 185 -21.15 10.15 16.03
CA ILE A 185 -22.09 9.11 15.59
C ILE A 185 -22.49 8.19 16.75
N THR A 186 -21.57 7.83 17.65
CA THR A 186 -21.91 6.99 18.82
C THR A 186 -22.84 7.69 19.80
N ILE A 187 -22.64 9.00 20.01
CA ILE A 187 -23.45 9.81 20.92
C ILE A 187 -24.86 9.98 20.35
N ILE A 188 -24.97 10.42 19.09
CA ILE A 188 -26.26 10.60 18.41
C ILE A 188 -27.05 9.30 18.46
N LEU A 189 -26.37 8.18 18.22
CA LEU A 189 -27.03 6.88 18.25
C LEU A 189 -27.54 6.49 19.62
N GLY A 190 -26.73 6.68 20.67
CA GLY A 190 -27.15 6.43 22.05
C GLY A 190 -28.37 7.27 22.43
N ILE A 191 -28.41 8.54 22.01
CA ILE A 191 -29.55 9.45 22.26
C ILE A 191 -30.78 9.01 21.48
N VAL A 192 -30.67 8.80 20.16
CA VAL A 192 -31.82 8.48 19.31
C VAL A 192 -32.43 7.12 19.69
N THR A 193 -31.60 6.09 19.86
CA THR A 193 -32.08 4.78 20.27
C THR A 193 -32.58 4.80 21.72
N GLY A 194 -31.94 5.54 22.62
CA GLY A 194 -32.40 5.68 24.01
C GLY A 194 -33.73 6.43 24.14
N ALA A 195 -33.92 7.49 23.36
CA ALA A 195 -35.15 8.28 23.33
C ALA A 195 -36.33 7.51 22.73
N ALA A 196 -36.08 6.65 21.73
CA ALA A 196 -37.10 5.78 21.15
C ALA A 196 -37.71 4.80 22.17
N PHE A 197 -36.95 4.46 23.21
CA PHE A 197 -37.37 3.56 24.29
C PHE A 197 -37.31 4.28 25.65
N TYR A 198 -37.72 5.55 25.69
CA TYR A 198 -37.64 6.37 26.91
C TYR A 198 -38.45 5.75 28.06
N GLN A 199 -37.80 5.53 29.20
CA GLN A 199 -38.37 5.01 30.46
C GLN A 199 -39.36 3.85 30.27
N VAL A 200 -38.85 2.69 29.88
CA VAL A 200 -39.70 1.52 29.63
C VAL A 200 -40.33 0.99 30.94
N ASP A 201 -41.65 0.86 30.92
CA ASP A 201 -42.48 0.38 32.01
C ASP A 201 -42.20 -1.09 32.37
N SER A 202 -42.68 -1.52 33.53
CA SER A 202 -42.44 -2.88 34.04
C SER A 202 -43.55 -3.88 33.66
N SER A 203 -44.44 -3.51 32.74
CA SER A 203 -45.49 -4.39 32.24
C SER A 203 -44.93 -5.51 31.34
N ALA A 204 -45.77 -6.48 30.98
CA ALA A 204 -45.43 -7.50 29.99
C ALA A 204 -44.99 -6.86 28.64
N GLN A 205 -45.69 -5.81 28.19
CA GLN A 205 -45.33 -5.05 27.01
C GLN A 205 -43.99 -4.32 27.20
N GLY A 206 -43.74 -3.78 28.39
CA GLY A 206 -42.46 -3.19 28.75
C GLY A 206 -41.28 -4.17 28.68
N ILE A 207 -41.48 -5.45 28.98
CA ILE A 207 -40.44 -6.49 28.83
C ILE A 207 -40.08 -6.70 27.35
N TRP A 208 -41.09 -6.79 26.47
CA TRP A 208 -40.87 -6.86 25.02
C TRP A 208 -40.14 -5.63 24.51
N SER A 209 -40.55 -4.44 24.95
CA SER A 209 -39.90 -3.18 24.61
C SER A 209 -38.44 -3.12 25.08
N ARG A 210 -38.11 -3.65 26.28
CA ARG A 210 -36.72 -3.75 26.77
C ARG A 210 -35.89 -4.71 25.91
N GLN A 211 -36.44 -5.86 25.54
CA GLN A 211 -35.75 -6.83 24.67
C GLN A 211 -35.49 -6.22 23.28
N GLY A 212 -36.49 -5.55 22.71
CA GLY A 212 -36.39 -4.81 21.46
C GLY A 212 -35.36 -3.68 21.52
N ALA A 213 -35.31 -2.93 22.63
CA ALA A 213 -34.35 -1.86 22.84
C ALA A 213 -32.89 -2.37 22.85
N LEU A 214 -32.63 -3.48 23.56
CA LEU A 214 -31.30 -4.11 23.61
C LEU A 214 -30.88 -4.66 22.24
N PHE A 215 -31.80 -5.31 21.52
CA PHE A 215 -31.55 -5.79 20.17
C PHE A 215 -31.28 -4.64 19.19
N ALA A 216 -32.12 -3.60 19.23
CA ALA A 216 -31.98 -2.42 18.38
C ALA A 216 -30.64 -1.73 18.61
N LEU A 217 -30.26 -1.51 19.87
CA LEU A 217 -28.97 -0.87 20.19
C LEU A 217 -27.79 -1.67 19.63
N LEU A 218 -27.71 -2.97 19.89
CA LEU A 218 -26.57 -3.78 19.43
C LEU A 218 -26.44 -3.76 17.90
N ASN A 219 -27.56 -3.85 17.18
CA ASN A 219 -27.56 -3.87 15.72
C ASN A 219 -27.30 -2.51 15.10
N ILE A 220 -27.87 -1.45 15.66
CA ILE A 220 -27.71 -0.10 15.13
C ILE A 220 -26.31 0.43 15.47
N TYR A 221 -25.70 0.02 16.60
CA TYR A 221 -24.38 0.48 17.02
C TYR A 221 -23.23 -0.13 16.21
N GLY A 222 -23.27 -1.44 15.98
CA GLY A 222 -22.15 -2.14 15.33
C GLY A 222 -21.98 -1.83 13.84
N TYR A 223 -23.06 -1.49 13.11
CA TYR A 223 -23.04 -1.31 11.66
C TYR A 223 -22.29 -0.05 11.20
N PRO A 224 -22.58 1.16 11.74
CA PRO A 224 -21.83 2.36 11.38
C PRO A 224 -20.34 2.23 11.72
N MET A 225 -19.99 1.60 12.84
CA MET A 225 -18.60 1.33 13.21
C MET A 225 -17.88 0.45 12.18
N LEU A 226 -18.56 -0.58 11.67
CA LEU A 226 -18.03 -1.45 10.63
C LEU A 226 -17.76 -0.68 9.32
N ILE A 227 -18.76 0.04 8.80
CA ILE A 227 -18.60 0.81 7.56
C ILE A 227 -17.51 1.88 7.69
N TYR A 228 -17.49 2.57 8.83
CA TYR A 228 -16.53 3.62 9.10
C TYR A 228 -15.08 3.08 9.15
N GLU A 229 -14.88 1.92 9.77
CA GLU A 229 -13.57 1.27 9.82
C GLU A 229 -13.13 0.76 8.43
N ILE A 230 -14.05 0.23 7.62
CA ILE A 230 -13.78 -0.16 6.21
C ILE A 230 -13.32 1.06 5.40
N TYR A 231 -14.02 2.20 5.52
CA TYR A 231 -13.65 3.44 4.85
C TYR A 231 -12.21 3.86 5.20
N ARG A 232 -11.88 3.94 6.49
CA ARG A 232 -10.53 4.33 6.94
C ARG A 232 -9.45 3.33 6.49
N LEU A 233 -9.72 2.03 6.64
CA LEU A 233 -8.78 0.98 6.26
C LEU A 233 -8.49 0.96 4.76
N SER A 234 -9.44 1.32 3.91
CA SER A 234 -9.26 1.31 2.44
C SER A 234 -8.13 2.23 1.96
N TYR A 235 -7.84 3.32 2.69
CA TYR A 235 -6.72 4.21 2.42
C TYR A 235 -5.43 3.72 3.10
N GLU A 236 -5.49 3.42 4.40
CA GLU A 236 -4.30 3.04 5.17
C GLU A 236 -3.65 1.73 4.69
N ILE A 237 -4.46 0.80 4.17
CA ILE A 237 -3.97 -0.50 3.71
C ILE A 237 -3.06 -0.40 2.49
N GLN A 238 -3.21 0.64 1.66
CA GLN A 238 -2.36 0.86 0.49
C GLN A 238 -0.94 1.24 0.89
N MET A 239 -0.80 2.08 1.92
CA MET A 239 0.49 2.42 2.51
C MET A 239 1.11 1.19 3.19
N PHE A 240 0.31 0.42 3.94
CA PHE A 240 0.77 -0.81 4.58
C PHE A 240 1.29 -1.84 3.55
N ASP A 241 0.56 -2.07 2.46
CA ASP A 241 0.97 -3.02 1.42
C ASP A 241 2.34 -2.61 0.83
N ARG A 242 2.59 -1.31 0.62
CA ARG A 242 3.90 -0.78 0.18
C ARG A 242 5.00 -1.00 1.23
N GLU A 243 4.77 -0.59 2.49
CA GLU A 243 5.74 -0.76 3.58
C GLU A 243 6.07 -2.25 3.83
N ARG A 244 5.11 -3.13 3.58
CA ARG A 244 5.27 -4.57 3.68
C ARG A 244 6.06 -5.16 2.51
N GLU A 245 5.84 -4.70 1.28
CA GLU A 245 6.64 -5.10 0.10
C GLU A 245 8.12 -4.74 0.26
N GLU A 246 8.41 -3.65 0.97
CA GLU A 246 9.76 -3.22 1.34
C GLU A 246 10.32 -3.99 2.55
N ALA A 247 9.54 -4.88 3.15
CA ALA A 247 9.86 -5.65 4.36
C ALA A 247 10.19 -4.76 5.59
N VAL A 248 9.54 -3.60 5.67
CA VAL A 248 9.72 -2.61 6.74
C VAL A 248 8.70 -2.81 7.87
N VAL A 249 7.49 -3.25 7.53
CA VAL A 249 6.38 -3.46 8.48
C VAL A 249 5.84 -4.89 8.44
N SER A 250 5.57 -5.45 9.61
CA SER A 250 4.92 -6.76 9.77
C SER A 250 3.39 -6.65 9.93
N VAL A 251 2.67 -7.73 9.57
CA VAL A 251 1.20 -7.81 9.71
C VAL A 251 0.78 -7.66 11.18
N ALA A 252 1.48 -8.35 12.08
CA ALA A 252 1.22 -8.27 13.51
C ALA A 252 1.42 -6.84 14.04
N ALA A 253 2.51 -6.16 13.63
CA ALA A 253 2.73 -4.77 14.04
C ALA A 253 1.58 -3.86 13.59
N PHE A 254 1.15 -3.98 12.33
CA PHE A 254 0.05 -3.18 11.78
C PHE A 254 -1.28 -3.38 12.51
N LEU A 255 -1.68 -4.64 12.76
CA LEU A 255 -2.95 -4.95 13.42
C LEU A 255 -2.95 -4.51 14.89
N ILE A 256 -1.88 -4.80 15.63
CA ILE A 256 -1.78 -4.50 17.06
C ILE A 256 -1.59 -3.00 17.30
N SER A 257 -0.73 -2.34 16.53
CA SER A 257 -0.43 -0.91 16.75
C SER A 257 -1.67 -0.03 16.60
N ARG A 258 -2.54 -0.37 15.65
CA ARG A 258 -3.80 0.32 15.37
C ARG A 258 -4.78 0.18 16.54
N ARG A 259 -4.93 -1.05 17.06
CA ARG A 259 -5.80 -1.31 18.21
C ARG A 259 -5.28 -0.59 19.46
N LEU A 260 -3.97 -0.65 19.72
CA LEU A 260 -3.37 0.05 20.85
C LEU A 260 -3.54 1.57 20.78
N ALA A 261 -3.38 2.16 19.59
CA ALA A 261 -3.51 3.60 19.39
C ALA A 261 -4.94 4.13 19.63
N ARG A 262 -5.95 3.34 19.23
CA ARG A 262 -7.35 3.77 19.25
C ARG A 262 -8.11 3.36 20.50
N LEU A 263 -7.56 2.42 21.27
CA LEU A 263 -8.14 1.94 22.52
C LEU A 263 -8.58 3.10 23.44
N ALA A 264 -7.66 4.04 23.70
CA ALA A 264 -7.91 5.15 24.61
C ALA A 264 -8.69 6.32 23.97
N LEU A 265 -8.71 6.42 22.64
CA LEU A 265 -9.29 7.57 21.94
C LEU A 265 -10.73 7.33 21.46
N GLU A 266 -11.00 6.14 20.94
CA GLU A 266 -12.26 5.80 20.26
C GLU A 266 -12.90 4.54 20.88
N ASP A 267 -12.15 3.43 20.99
CA ASP A 267 -12.74 2.11 21.28
C ASP A 267 -13.34 1.99 22.69
N ILE A 268 -12.79 2.70 23.70
CA ILE A 268 -13.37 2.75 25.06
C ILE A 268 -14.33 3.94 25.21
N PRO A 269 -13.96 5.19 24.87
CA PRO A 269 -14.83 6.34 25.12
C PRO A 269 -16.15 6.30 24.34
N GLY A 270 -16.14 5.86 23.08
CA GLY A 270 -17.34 5.80 22.24
C GLY A 270 -18.44 4.90 22.83
N PRO A 271 -18.18 3.61 23.07
CA PRO A 271 -19.13 2.71 23.72
C PRO A 271 -19.48 3.15 25.14
N ALA A 272 -18.55 3.74 25.90
CA ALA A 272 -18.83 4.21 27.26
C ALA A 272 -19.86 5.33 27.27
N ILE A 273 -19.69 6.35 26.43
CA ILE A 273 -20.61 7.49 26.37
C ILE A 273 -21.98 7.03 25.86
N SER A 274 -22.03 6.25 24.77
CA SER A 274 -23.30 5.74 24.23
C SER A 274 -24.02 4.84 25.24
N SER A 275 -23.27 4.01 25.97
CA SER A 275 -23.83 3.13 26.99
C SER A 275 -24.43 3.90 28.14
N ILE A 276 -23.71 4.90 28.67
CA ILE A 276 -24.21 5.76 29.76
C ILE A 276 -25.52 6.43 29.33
N VAL A 277 -25.51 7.10 28.17
CA VAL A 277 -26.70 7.82 27.66
C VAL A 277 -27.89 6.87 27.48
N PHE A 278 -27.69 5.75 26.77
CA PHE A 278 -28.76 4.80 26.51
C PHE A 278 -29.30 4.17 27.81
N TYR A 279 -28.41 3.74 28.70
CA TYR A 279 -28.79 3.02 29.92
C TYR A 279 -29.69 3.85 30.84
N PHE A 280 -29.37 5.14 30.99
CA PHE A 280 -30.16 6.06 31.79
C PHE A 280 -31.45 6.52 31.10
N LEU A 281 -31.44 6.73 29.77
CA LEU A 281 -32.64 7.12 29.02
C LEU A 281 -33.72 6.03 29.01
N VAL A 282 -33.32 4.77 28.82
CA VAL A 282 -34.25 3.63 28.80
C VAL A 282 -34.75 3.26 30.20
N GLY A 283 -34.00 3.64 31.25
CA GLY A 283 -34.35 3.33 32.64
C GLY A 283 -34.01 1.89 33.02
N LEU A 284 -32.86 1.38 32.57
CA LEU A 284 -32.39 0.03 32.92
C LEU A 284 -32.00 -0.09 34.42
N ARG A 285 -31.81 -1.34 34.87
CA ARG A 285 -31.65 -1.70 36.29
C ARG A 285 -30.46 -1.01 36.97
N ARG A 286 -30.71 -0.09 37.90
CA ARG A 286 -29.67 0.71 38.59
C ARG A 286 -28.91 -0.01 39.71
N SER A 287 -28.29 -1.14 39.41
CA SER A 287 -27.40 -1.85 40.34
C SER A 287 -25.92 -1.61 39.97
N VAL A 288 -24.98 -1.97 40.84
CA VAL A 288 -23.57 -1.63 40.70
C VAL A 288 -22.90 -2.42 39.57
N ALA A 289 -23.24 -3.70 39.37
CA ALA A 289 -22.51 -4.58 38.44
C ALA A 289 -23.04 -4.54 37.00
N GLU A 290 -24.34 -4.37 36.82
CA GLU A 290 -25.04 -4.47 35.54
C GLU A 290 -24.63 -3.40 34.50
N PRO A 291 -24.39 -2.13 34.87
CA PRO A 291 -23.87 -1.14 33.93
C PRO A 291 -22.47 -1.49 33.39
N PHE A 292 -21.60 -2.08 34.21
CA PHE A 292 -20.26 -2.51 33.77
C PHE A 292 -20.33 -3.73 32.86
N LEU A 293 -21.24 -4.67 33.14
CA LEU A 293 -21.49 -5.81 32.25
C LEU A 293 -22.05 -5.33 30.90
N PHE A 294 -22.97 -4.38 30.92
CA PHE A 294 -23.52 -3.77 29.71
C PHE A 294 -22.43 -3.07 28.88
N LEU A 295 -21.57 -2.29 29.53
CA LEU A 295 -20.42 -1.65 28.88
C LEU A 295 -19.48 -2.69 28.26
N LEU A 296 -19.17 -3.78 28.97
CA LEU A 296 -18.33 -4.86 28.45
C LEU A 296 -18.93 -5.47 27.18
N VAL A 297 -20.23 -5.73 27.15
CA VAL A 297 -20.92 -6.27 25.97
C VAL A 297 -20.87 -5.28 24.80
N MET A 298 -21.08 -3.99 25.05
CA MET A 298 -20.99 -2.95 24.01
C MET A 298 -19.57 -2.83 23.44
N ILE A 299 -18.54 -2.90 24.30
CA ILE A 299 -17.13 -2.91 23.87
C ILE A 299 -16.85 -4.15 23.01
N LEU A 300 -17.27 -5.35 23.45
CA LEU A 300 -17.09 -6.59 22.70
C LEU A 300 -17.81 -6.55 21.33
N ALA A 301 -19.05 -6.07 21.29
CA ALA A 301 -19.80 -5.91 20.05
C ALA A 301 -19.07 -4.97 19.07
N THR A 302 -18.54 -3.86 19.58
CA THR A 302 -17.71 -2.92 18.80
C THR A 302 -16.50 -3.64 18.22
N TYR A 303 -15.76 -4.39 19.03
CA TYR A 303 -14.57 -5.11 18.58
C TYR A 303 -14.87 -6.19 17.54
N ILE A 304 -16.00 -6.89 17.65
CA ILE A 304 -16.42 -7.87 16.65
C ILE A 304 -16.69 -7.18 15.30
N SER A 305 -17.42 -6.05 15.29
CA SER A 305 -17.64 -5.25 14.08
C SER A 305 -16.32 -4.76 13.46
N LEU A 306 -15.40 -4.28 14.29
CA LEU A 306 -14.08 -3.82 13.84
C LEU A 306 -13.22 -4.96 13.28
N ALA A 307 -13.31 -6.17 13.84
CA ALA A 307 -12.62 -7.35 13.34
C ALA A 307 -13.21 -7.84 12.01
N ALA A 308 -14.55 -7.81 11.87
CA ALA A 308 -15.23 -8.08 10.61
C ALA A 308 -14.84 -7.07 9.51
N ALA A 309 -14.68 -5.78 9.85
CA ALA A 309 -14.18 -4.76 8.93
C ALA A 309 -12.75 -5.06 8.44
N ILE A 310 -11.84 -5.47 9.33
CA ILE A 310 -10.49 -5.89 8.94
C ILE A 310 -10.53 -7.11 8.02
N LEU A 311 -11.38 -8.10 8.31
CA LEU A 311 -11.54 -9.27 7.46
C LEU A 311 -12.06 -8.90 6.06
N ALA A 312 -13.04 -8.01 5.97
CA ALA A 312 -13.56 -7.50 4.70
C ALA A 312 -12.46 -6.82 3.86
N ILE A 313 -11.63 -5.97 4.48
CA ILE A 313 -10.50 -5.30 3.81
C ILE A 313 -9.35 -6.28 3.47
N ALA A 314 -9.16 -7.33 4.26
CA ALA A 314 -8.20 -8.38 3.96
C ALA A 314 -8.58 -9.12 2.67
N LEU A 315 -9.87 -9.36 2.45
CA LEU A 315 -10.40 -9.99 1.24
C LEU A 315 -10.33 -9.04 0.03
N SER A 316 -10.80 -7.80 0.17
CA SER A 316 -10.76 -6.78 -0.88
C SER A 316 -10.21 -5.46 -0.38
N ARG A 317 -9.32 -4.84 -1.15
CA ARG A 317 -8.78 -3.49 -0.85
C ARG A 317 -9.70 -2.37 -1.33
N ASP A 318 -10.63 -2.72 -2.20
CA ASP A 318 -11.61 -1.78 -2.74
C ASP A 318 -12.72 -1.54 -1.71
N PHE A 319 -13.00 -0.27 -1.44
CA PHE A 319 -14.01 0.14 -0.46
C PHE A 319 -15.40 -0.42 -0.76
N ALA A 320 -15.84 -0.41 -2.03
CA ALA A 320 -17.18 -0.85 -2.40
C ALA A 320 -17.34 -2.36 -2.20
N ILE A 321 -16.37 -3.14 -2.67
CA ILE A 321 -16.39 -4.60 -2.53
C ILE A 321 -16.21 -5.01 -1.07
N ALA A 322 -15.30 -4.38 -0.33
CA ALA A 322 -15.12 -4.63 1.10
C ALA A 322 -16.38 -4.26 1.90
N GLY A 323 -17.03 -3.14 1.55
CA GLY A 323 -18.30 -2.72 2.13
C GLY A 323 -19.40 -3.76 1.93
N LEU A 324 -19.56 -4.31 0.72
CA LEU A 324 -20.51 -5.40 0.44
C LEU A 324 -20.23 -6.65 1.28
N ILE A 325 -18.97 -7.05 1.40
CA ILE A 325 -18.57 -8.21 2.23
C ILE A 325 -18.88 -7.94 3.70
N GLY A 326 -18.50 -6.76 4.21
CA GLY A 326 -18.77 -6.36 5.59
C GLY A 326 -20.27 -6.33 5.91
N ASN A 327 -21.08 -5.80 4.99
CA ASN A 327 -22.54 -5.76 5.11
C ASN A 327 -23.16 -7.16 5.12
N LEU A 328 -22.66 -8.07 4.29
CA LEU A 328 -23.12 -9.46 4.28
C LEU A 328 -22.81 -10.14 5.62
N ILE A 329 -21.57 -10.02 6.13
CA ILE A 329 -21.17 -10.58 7.43
C ILE A 329 -22.06 -10.02 8.54
N TYR A 330 -22.24 -8.70 8.56
CA TYR A 330 -23.03 -8.04 9.59
C TYR A 330 -24.51 -8.44 9.53
N THR A 331 -25.09 -8.51 8.33
CA THR A 331 -26.50 -8.92 8.13
C THR A 331 -26.72 -10.36 8.59
N LEU A 332 -25.83 -11.29 8.25
CA LEU A 332 -25.92 -12.68 8.70
C LEU A 332 -25.83 -12.77 10.22
N GLN A 333 -24.91 -12.01 10.83
CA GLN A 333 -24.77 -11.94 12.28
C GLN A 333 -26.03 -11.35 12.94
N SER A 334 -26.61 -10.28 12.41
CA SER A 334 -27.82 -9.66 12.96
C SER A 334 -29.04 -10.58 12.86
N LEU A 335 -29.18 -11.31 11.75
CA LEU A 335 -30.29 -12.25 11.53
C LEU A 335 -30.24 -13.45 12.50
N SER A 336 -29.03 -13.85 12.92
CA SER A 336 -28.83 -14.94 13.88
C SER A 336 -29.18 -14.57 15.34
N GLY A 337 -29.62 -13.33 15.60
CA GLY A 337 -30.00 -12.88 16.93
C GLY A 337 -31.27 -13.55 17.45
N GLY A 338 -31.24 -14.04 18.70
CA GLY A 338 -32.38 -14.72 19.35
C GLY A 338 -33.64 -13.86 19.57
N TYR A 339 -33.59 -12.57 19.26
CA TYR A 339 -34.78 -11.71 19.17
C TYR A 339 -35.60 -11.98 17.90
N LEU A 340 -34.94 -12.31 16.77
CA LEU A 340 -35.62 -12.61 15.51
C LEU A 340 -36.05 -14.08 15.43
N ILE A 341 -35.26 -14.97 16.04
CA ILE A 341 -35.49 -16.41 16.03
C ILE A 341 -35.95 -16.84 17.43
N HIS A 342 -37.26 -16.81 17.67
CA HIS A 342 -37.84 -17.33 18.90
C HIS A 342 -38.03 -18.85 18.81
N THR A 343 -37.44 -19.60 19.75
CA THR A 343 -37.74 -21.03 19.95
C THR A 343 -38.60 -21.17 21.20
N PRO A 344 -39.95 -21.20 21.09
CA PRO A 344 -40.80 -21.23 22.27
C PRO A 344 -40.64 -22.57 23.02
N ARG A 345 -40.41 -22.50 24.33
CA ARG A 345 -40.57 -23.62 25.28
C ARG A 345 -41.56 -23.21 26.37
N GLY A 346 -42.86 -23.44 26.15
CA GLY A 346 -43.92 -23.25 27.14
C GLY A 346 -44.68 -21.92 27.09
N HIS A 347 -45.40 -21.59 28.17
CA HIS A 347 -46.22 -20.38 28.29
C HIS A 347 -45.35 -19.13 28.56
N LEU A 348 -45.14 -18.34 27.52
CA LEU A 348 -44.35 -17.11 27.51
C LEU A 348 -44.92 -16.08 28.51
N TYR A 349 -44.10 -15.58 29.45
CA TYR A 349 -44.42 -14.50 30.41
C TYR A 349 -45.47 -14.78 31.50
N ASN A 350 -45.86 -16.04 31.71
CA ASN A 350 -46.73 -16.38 32.83
C ASN A 350 -46.00 -16.32 34.18
N CYS A 351 -46.66 -15.71 35.16
CA CYS A 351 -46.20 -15.66 36.53
C CYS A 351 -46.39 -17.02 37.21
N THR A 352 -45.30 -17.64 37.64
CA THR A 352 -45.33 -18.97 38.29
C THR A 352 -45.50 -18.91 39.81
N SER A 353 -45.42 -17.71 40.41
CA SER A 353 -45.62 -17.48 41.86
C SER A 353 -46.96 -16.80 42.13
N VAL A 354 -47.58 -17.16 43.25
CA VAL A 354 -48.94 -16.79 43.67
C VAL A 354 -49.17 -15.28 43.55
N ALA A 355 -50.18 -14.90 42.76
CA ALA A 355 -50.65 -13.53 42.64
C ALA A 355 -51.23 -13.06 43.98
N ASN A 356 -50.92 -11.84 44.40
CA ASN A 356 -51.63 -11.22 45.53
C ASN A 356 -53.10 -11.00 45.12
N PRO A 357 -54.09 -11.60 45.82
CA PRO A 357 -55.48 -11.58 45.37
C PRO A 357 -56.16 -10.19 45.26
N PRO A 358 -55.76 -9.13 46.00
CA PRO A 358 -56.42 -7.82 45.82
C PRO A 358 -55.83 -6.94 44.71
N THR A 359 -54.63 -7.22 44.18
CA THR A 359 -53.97 -6.36 43.16
C THR A 359 -53.57 -7.06 41.88
N GLY A 360 -53.60 -8.40 41.82
CA GLY A 360 -53.16 -9.16 40.64
C GLY A 360 -51.65 -9.06 40.37
N GLU A 361 -50.88 -8.48 41.29
CA GLU A 361 -49.43 -8.34 41.16
C GLU A 361 -48.70 -9.63 41.56
N CYS A 362 -47.72 -9.99 40.75
CA CYS A 362 -46.82 -11.12 40.97
C CYS A 362 -45.91 -10.90 42.18
N THR A 363 -45.98 -11.78 43.18
CA THR A 363 -45.09 -11.74 44.34
C THR A 363 -43.92 -12.72 44.14
N GLY A 364 -42.81 -12.26 43.55
CA GLY A 364 -41.62 -13.11 43.32
C GLY A 364 -40.50 -12.52 42.46
N SER A 365 -39.45 -13.32 42.21
CA SER A 365 -38.27 -12.97 41.39
C SER A 365 -38.58 -13.00 39.88
N TYR A 366 -39.62 -12.24 39.48
CA TYR A 366 -40.27 -12.23 38.16
C TYR A 366 -39.30 -12.22 36.97
N GLY A 367 -38.18 -11.49 37.07
CA GLY A 367 -37.17 -11.43 36.00
C GLY A 367 -36.43 -12.75 35.74
N LYS A 368 -36.14 -13.55 36.77
CA LYS A 368 -35.42 -14.84 36.60
C LYS A 368 -36.32 -15.90 35.98
N ASP A 369 -37.61 -15.85 36.27
CA ASP A 369 -38.61 -16.77 35.72
C ASP A 369 -38.85 -16.48 34.24
N ILE A 370 -38.91 -15.20 33.85
CA ILE A 370 -38.95 -14.79 32.43
C ILE A 370 -37.72 -15.30 31.66
N ILE A 371 -36.51 -15.10 32.19
CA ILE A 371 -35.27 -15.59 31.56
C ILE A 371 -35.31 -17.11 31.37
N SER A 372 -35.83 -17.84 32.37
CA SER A 372 -36.00 -19.29 32.27
C SER A 372 -37.05 -19.71 31.24
N SER A 373 -38.13 -18.94 31.07
CA SER A 373 -39.16 -19.15 30.03
C SER A 373 -38.65 -18.90 28.61
N LEU A 374 -37.64 -18.04 28.47
CA LEU A 374 -36.91 -17.81 27.22
C LEU A 374 -35.90 -18.92 26.91
N GLY A 375 -35.78 -19.94 27.77
CA GLY A 375 -34.84 -21.04 27.62
C GLY A 375 -33.38 -20.65 27.87
N ILE A 376 -33.13 -19.49 28.50
CA ILE A 376 -31.79 -19.00 28.85
C ILE A 376 -31.40 -19.53 30.25
N PRO A 377 -30.33 -20.32 30.39
CA PRO A 377 -29.80 -20.81 31.66
C PRO A 377 -29.37 -19.70 32.61
N ARG A 378 -29.51 -19.96 33.92
CA ARG A 378 -29.26 -18.97 34.99
C ARG A 378 -27.81 -18.46 35.06
N GLU A 379 -26.84 -19.24 34.59
CA GLU A 379 -25.39 -18.90 34.61
C GLU A 379 -24.84 -18.50 33.22
N TRP A 380 -25.72 -18.16 32.26
CA TRP A 380 -25.35 -17.82 30.87
C TRP A 380 -24.79 -16.39 30.74
N ILE A 381 -23.86 -15.97 31.60
CA ILE A 381 -23.21 -14.65 31.48
C ILE A 381 -21.85 -14.79 30.80
N TRP A 382 -21.05 -15.78 31.20
CA TRP A 382 -19.69 -15.96 30.69
C TRP A 382 -19.66 -16.63 29.31
N GLN A 383 -20.64 -17.49 28.98
CA GLN A 383 -20.67 -18.23 27.71
C GLN A 383 -20.77 -17.30 26.47
N PRO A 384 -21.67 -16.30 26.41
CA PRO A 384 -21.70 -15.34 25.30
C PRO A 384 -20.43 -14.49 25.20
N VAL A 385 -19.83 -14.13 26.34
CA VAL A 385 -18.59 -13.35 26.38
C VAL A 385 -17.45 -14.16 25.76
N VAL A 386 -17.31 -15.43 26.14
CA VAL A 386 -16.31 -16.34 25.56
C VAL A 386 -16.58 -16.59 24.08
N ALA A 387 -17.83 -16.81 23.68
CA ALA A 387 -18.20 -16.95 22.27
C ALA A 387 -17.86 -15.70 21.44
N SER A 388 -18.14 -14.50 21.98
CA SER A 388 -17.83 -13.21 21.36
C SER A 388 -16.33 -13.00 21.20
N LEU A 389 -15.54 -13.35 22.23
CA LEU A 389 -14.08 -13.37 22.14
C LEU A 389 -13.60 -14.37 21.07
N GLY A 390 -14.26 -15.52 20.94
CA GLY A 390 -14.00 -16.50 19.88
C GLY A 390 -14.19 -15.92 18.48
N PHE A 391 -15.29 -15.19 18.22
CA PHE A 391 -15.51 -14.48 16.94
C PHE A 391 -14.47 -13.38 16.69
N LEU A 392 -14.13 -12.61 17.72
CA LEU A 392 -13.10 -11.59 17.63
C LEU A 392 -11.74 -12.20 17.22
N VAL A 393 -11.33 -13.29 17.89
CA VAL A 393 -10.08 -14.00 17.59
C VAL A 393 -10.14 -14.65 16.20
N SER A 394 -11.26 -15.25 15.80
CA SER A 394 -11.37 -15.92 14.51
C SER A 394 -11.30 -14.93 13.35
N TYR A 395 -12.03 -13.82 13.39
CA TYR A 395 -11.98 -12.79 12.35
C TYR A 395 -10.58 -12.16 12.25
N THR A 396 -9.95 -11.85 13.38
CA THR A 396 -8.59 -11.28 13.38
C THR A 396 -7.54 -12.27 12.89
N LEU A 397 -7.62 -13.55 13.26
CA LEU A 397 -6.69 -14.58 12.81
C LEU A 397 -6.86 -14.88 11.31
N VAL A 398 -8.09 -15.03 10.83
CA VAL A 398 -8.37 -15.25 9.40
C VAL A 398 -7.88 -14.05 8.59
N ALA A 399 -8.17 -12.83 9.04
CA ALA A 399 -7.67 -11.62 8.39
C ALA A 399 -6.14 -11.56 8.41
N ALA A 400 -5.50 -11.86 9.54
CA ALA A 400 -4.05 -11.92 9.64
C ALA A 400 -3.45 -12.97 8.70
N LEU A 401 -4.06 -14.14 8.55
CA LEU A 401 -3.63 -15.20 7.64
C LEU A 401 -3.72 -14.75 6.17
N ILE A 402 -4.82 -14.09 5.80
CA ILE A 402 -5.00 -13.53 4.46
C ILE A 402 -3.95 -12.44 4.19
N LEU A 403 -3.73 -11.54 5.16
CA LEU A 403 -2.71 -10.50 5.08
C LEU A 403 -1.29 -11.07 5.06
N HIS A 404 -1.03 -12.19 5.75
CA HIS A 404 0.27 -12.86 5.75
C HIS A 404 0.57 -13.53 4.42
N ARG A 405 -0.45 -13.98 3.68
CA ARG A 405 -0.21 -14.44 2.31
C ARG A 405 0.26 -13.26 1.47
N PRO A 406 1.46 -13.33 0.87
CA PRO A 406 1.81 -12.36 -0.15
C PRO A 406 0.70 -12.43 -1.20
N ARG A 407 0.04 -11.29 -1.47
CA ARG A 407 -1.03 -11.26 -2.46
C ARG A 407 -0.48 -11.78 -3.77
N MET A 408 -1.34 -12.29 -4.63
CA MET A 408 -1.01 -12.87 -5.92
C MET A 408 -0.36 -11.75 -6.81
N GLY A 409 0.93 -11.48 -6.64
CA GLY A 409 1.56 -10.17 -6.94
C GLY A 409 2.82 -9.88 -6.10
N ALA A 410 2.82 -10.20 -4.82
CA ALA A 410 3.96 -10.07 -3.93
C ALA A 410 4.89 -11.28 -4.00
N VAL A 411 6.20 -11.00 -3.95
CA VAL A 411 7.30 -11.95 -4.03
C VAL A 411 7.22 -12.96 -2.88
N MET A 412 6.85 -14.21 -3.18
CA MET A 412 7.07 -15.32 -2.26
C MET A 412 8.56 -15.65 -2.23
N THR A 413 9.18 -15.52 -1.06
CA THR A 413 10.46 -16.15 -0.72
C THR A 413 10.21 -17.62 -0.42
N SER A 414 10.07 -18.42 -1.48
CA SER A 414 10.35 -19.85 -1.39
C SER A 414 11.59 -20.08 -2.25
N ASP A 415 12.74 -20.25 -1.61
CA ASP A 415 13.85 -20.94 -2.26
C ASP A 415 13.29 -22.33 -2.61
N PRO A 416 13.16 -22.69 -3.90
CA PRO A 416 12.85 -24.06 -4.25
C PRO A 416 14.10 -24.86 -3.90
N GLN A 417 13.97 -25.70 -2.88
CA GLN A 417 14.83 -26.84 -2.56
C GLN A 417 16.32 -26.66 -2.86
N SER A 418 17.06 -26.56 -1.76
CA SER A 418 18.31 -27.28 -1.55
C SER A 418 18.28 -28.68 -2.19
N SER A 419 18.62 -28.77 -3.47
CA SER A 419 19.10 -30.01 -4.08
C SER A 419 20.60 -29.86 -4.26
N HIS A 420 21.30 -30.74 -3.55
CA HIS A 420 22.74 -30.89 -3.53
C HIS A 420 23.34 -30.78 -4.94
N SER A 421 24.03 -29.68 -5.20
CA SER A 421 25.15 -29.66 -6.15
C SER A 421 26.27 -28.92 -5.44
N SER A 422 27.06 -29.71 -4.72
CA SER A 422 28.32 -29.34 -4.10
C SER A 422 29.29 -28.90 -5.20
N VAL A 423 29.23 -27.63 -5.59
CA VAL A 423 30.35 -26.97 -6.25
C VAL A 423 31.30 -26.55 -5.12
N VAL A 424 32.36 -27.34 -4.98
CA VAL A 424 33.52 -27.00 -4.15
C VAL A 424 34.11 -25.71 -4.71
N ILE A 425 33.93 -24.59 -4.00
CA ILE A 425 34.58 -23.32 -4.35
C ILE A 425 35.78 -23.16 -3.42
N GLN A 426 36.94 -23.64 -3.89
CA GLN A 426 38.24 -23.21 -3.39
C GLN A 426 38.51 -21.78 -3.86
N ASN A 427 39.19 -21.00 -3.01
CA ASN A 427 39.70 -19.64 -3.19
C ASN A 427 38.68 -18.52 -2.90
N MET A 428 38.72 -18.06 -1.64
CA MET A 428 37.97 -16.95 -1.08
C MET A 428 38.87 -15.71 -1.07
N GLU A 429 38.77 -14.86 -2.09
CA GLU A 429 39.32 -13.50 -2.02
C GLU A 429 38.29 -12.58 -1.36
N LEU A 430 38.58 -12.18 -0.12
CA LEU A 430 37.89 -11.10 0.58
C LEU A 430 38.42 -9.77 0.04
N LEU A 431 37.61 -9.04 -0.72
CA LEU A 431 37.91 -7.63 -1.05
C LEU A 431 37.90 -6.82 0.26
N PRO A 432 39.02 -6.17 0.64
CA PRO A 432 39.10 -5.39 1.86
C PRO A 432 38.24 -4.12 1.76
N LEU A 433 37.46 -3.86 2.80
CA LEU A 433 36.76 -2.59 3.01
C LEU A 433 37.79 -1.52 3.38
N SER A 434 38.28 -0.79 2.38
CA SER A 434 38.96 0.48 2.63
C SER A 434 37.92 1.55 2.98
N SER A 435 38.11 2.18 4.13
CA SER A 435 37.46 3.42 4.56
C SER A 435 37.91 4.58 3.67
N THR A 436 37.30 4.72 2.49
CA THR A 436 37.35 5.92 1.65
C THR A 436 35.93 6.49 1.47
N PRO A 437 35.78 7.80 1.15
CA PRO A 437 34.48 8.48 1.14
C PRO A 437 33.55 8.07 -0.01
N HIS A 438 34.03 7.24 -0.94
CA HIS A 438 33.29 6.79 -2.11
C HIS A 438 33.17 5.27 -2.08
N THR A 439 32.03 4.77 -1.59
CA THR A 439 31.67 3.37 -1.81
C THR A 439 31.52 3.12 -3.31
N PRO A 440 32.06 2.03 -3.87
CA PRO A 440 32.01 1.78 -5.31
C PRO A 440 30.55 1.64 -5.79
N GLY A 441 30.25 2.30 -6.92
CA GLY A 441 28.96 2.26 -7.59
C GLY A 441 28.58 0.86 -8.08
N VAL A 442 27.34 0.67 -8.53
CA VAL A 442 26.80 -0.64 -8.94
C VAL A 442 26.23 -0.62 -10.34
N ASP A 443 26.97 -1.16 -11.30
CA ASP A 443 26.50 -1.33 -12.67
C ASP A 443 25.53 -2.52 -12.76
N ILE A 444 24.44 -2.33 -13.50
CA ILE A 444 23.42 -3.35 -13.73
C ILE A 444 23.46 -3.76 -15.21
N GLN A 445 23.81 -5.01 -15.48
CA GLN A 445 23.85 -5.55 -16.84
C GLN A 445 22.76 -6.61 -17.03
N LEU A 446 21.97 -6.44 -18.08
CA LEU A 446 20.95 -7.38 -18.53
C LEU A 446 21.46 -8.11 -19.76
N THR A 447 21.39 -9.45 -19.74
CA THR A 447 21.80 -10.31 -20.87
C THR A 447 20.68 -11.27 -21.24
N ARG A 448 20.16 -11.09 -22.45
CA ARG A 448 19.01 -11.81 -23.04
C ARG A 448 17.83 -11.89 -22.09
N TYR A 449 17.60 -10.83 -21.31
CA TYR A 449 16.64 -10.83 -20.22
C TYR A 449 15.22 -10.73 -20.78
N ALA A 450 14.39 -11.74 -20.56
CA ALA A 450 13.01 -11.78 -21.06
C ALA A 450 12.05 -12.20 -19.94
N LEU A 451 10.80 -11.72 -20.03
CA LEU A 451 9.75 -11.98 -19.06
C LEU A 451 8.51 -12.52 -19.73
N ILE A 452 8.04 -13.66 -19.23
CA ILE A 452 6.82 -14.31 -19.71
C ILE A 452 5.82 -14.39 -18.55
N LEU A 453 4.62 -13.85 -18.76
CA LEU A 453 3.53 -13.91 -17.80
C LEU A 453 2.75 -15.22 -18.00
N THR A 454 2.67 -16.04 -16.94
CA THR A 454 1.79 -17.22 -16.89
C THR A 454 0.45 -16.81 -16.28
N ARG A 455 -0.64 -16.85 -17.06
CA ARG A 455 -2.00 -16.67 -16.50
C ARG A 455 -2.63 -18.03 -16.23
N ARG A 456 -2.93 -18.29 -14.96
CA ARG A 456 -3.86 -19.36 -14.55
C ARG A 456 -5.27 -18.87 -14.80
N ASN A 457 -6.04 -19.62 -15.58
CA ASN A 457 -7.41 -19.27 -15.93
C ASN A 457 -8.31 -19.58 -14.72
N ILE A 458 -9.07 -18.58 -14.24
CA ILE A 458 -9.94 -18.71 -13.05
C ILE A 458 -11.15 -19.60 -13.35
N LYS A 459 -11.52 -19.75 -14.63
CA LYS A 459 -12.51 -20.74 -15.09
C LYS A 459 -11.91 -22.15 -15.26
N ALA A 460 -10.61 -22.34 -15.01
CA ALA A 460 -9.88 -23.56 -15.35
C ALA A 460 -9.59 -24.46 -14.14
N PHE A 461 -10.58 -25.27 -13.80
CA PHE A 461 -10.28 -26.62 -13.33
C PHE A 461 -9.79 -27.53 -14.49
N LEU A 462 -9.91 -27.10 -15.78
CA LEU A 462 -9.71 -27.97 -16.96
C LEU A 462 -9.01 -27.33 -18.19
N GLY A 463 -8.41 -26.14 -18.10
CA GLY A 463 -7.83 -25.43 -19.27
C GLY A 463 -6.31 -25.25 -19.22
N PRO A 464 -5.60 -25.25 -20.37
CA PRO A 464 -4.17 -24.98 -20.42
C PRO A 464 -3.84 -23.56 -19.95
N SER A 465 -2.70 -23.40 -19.27
CA SER A 465 -2.19 -22.08 -18.87
C SER A 465 -1.68 -21.33 -20.11
N TYR A 466 -2.09 -20.08 -20.29
CA TYR A 466 -1.61 -19.24 -21.38
C TYR A 466 -0.37 -18.45 -20.95
N GLU A 467 0.69 -18.55 -21.75
CA GLU A 467 1.92 -17.78 -21.60
C GLU A 467 1.87 -16.54 -22.52
N ARG A 468 2.03 -15.35 -21.95
CA ARG A 468 2.14 -14.10 -22.73
C ARG A 468 3.51 -13.47 -22.51
N PRO A 469 4.36 -13.34 -23.53
CA PRO A 469 5.62 -12.62 -23.39
C PRO A 469 5.34 -11.14 -23.14
N ILE A 470 5.88 -10.60 -22.06
CA ILE A 470 5.75 -9.19 -21.68
C ILE A 470 7.02 -8.42 -22.08
N LEU A 471 8.19 -9.00 -21.83
CA LEU A 471 9.46 -8.50 -22.33
C LEU A 471 10.13 -9.60 -23.15
N LYS A 472 10.61 -9.22 -24.33
CA LYS A 472 11.46 -10.06 -25.17
C LYS A 472 12.91 -9.82 -24.78
N PRO A 473 13.88 -10.65 -25.26
CA PRO A 473 15.26 -10.59 -24.77
C PRO A 473 15.87 -9.18 -24.87
N VAL A 474 16.09 -8.55 -23.71
CA VAL A 474 16.72 -7.23 -23.55
C VAL A 474 18.19 -7.43 -23.23
N ASN A 475 19.07 -6.71 -23.93
CA ASN A 475 20.46 -6.52 -23.54
C ASN A 475 20.67 -5.03 -23.27
N THR A 476 21.12 -4.67 -22.08
CA THR A 476 21.44 -3.28 -21.71
C THR A 476 22.36 -3.25 -20.51
N THR A 477 23.06 -2.14 -20.29
CA THR A 477 23.85 -1.89 -19.08
C THR A 477 23.52 -0.51 -18.57
N PHE A 478 23.10 -0.43 -17.30
CA PHE A 478 22.91 0.81 -16.57
C PHE A 478 24.15 1.02 -15.70
N ARG A 479 24.89 2.09 -15.96
CA ARG A 479 26.13 2.39 -15.24
C ARG A 479 25.86 3.28 -14.03
N HIS A 480 26.68 3.14 -13.01
CA HIS A 480 26.71 4.08 -11.90
C HIS A 480 27.24 5.44 -12.37
N GLY A 481 26.83 6.54 -11.74
CA GLY A 481 27.24 7.88 -12.18
C GLY A 481 26.39 8.45 -13.32
N GLU A 482 25.63 7.60 -14.02
CA GLU A 482 24.79 7.98 -15.16
C GLU A 482 23.30 7.99 -14.78
N LEU A 483 22.56 8.99 -15.28
CA LEU A 483 21.11 9.04 -15.19
C LEU A 483 20.50 8.37 -16.43
N SER A 484 19.87 7.21 -16.23
CA SER A 484 19.30 6.40 -17.29
C SER A 484 17.78 6.52 -17.37
N ILE A 485 17.23 6.66 -18.58
CA ILE A 485 15.79 6.68 -18.86
C ILE A 485 15.33 5.42 -19.61
N ILE A 486 14.17 4.88 -19.22
CA ILE A 486 13.42 3.87 -19.94
C ILE A 486 12.17 4.54 -20.51
N MET A 487 12.06 4.56 -21.83
CA MET A 487 11.00 5.26 -22.55
C MET A 487 10.18 4.28 -23.39
N GLY A 488 8.92 4.62 -23.64
CA GLY A 488 8.05 3.87 -24.53
C GLY A 488 6.57 4.05 -24.21
N PRO A 489 5.66 3.64 -25.11
CA PRO A 489 4.22 3.79 -24.90
C PRO A 489 3.73 2.98 -23.69
N SER A 490 2.53 3.30 -23.24
CA SER A 490 1.83 2.53 -22.21
C SER A 490 1.73 1.04 -22.60
N GLY A 491 2.05 0.15 -21.66
CA GLY A 491 2.05 -1.30 -21.91
C GLY A 491 3.29 -1.86 -22.63
N SER A 492 4.34 -1.05 -22.88
CA SER A 492 5.60 -1.54 -23.48
C SER A 492 6.45 -2.43 -22.57
N GLY A 493 6.16 -2.47 -21.27
CA GLY A 493 6.85 -3.31 -20.28
C GLY A 493 7.77 -2.56 -19.30
N LYS A 494 7.79 -1.22 -19.30
CA LYS A 494 8.66 -0.37 -18.44
C LYS A 494 8.61 -0.74 -16.95
N THR A 495 7.45 -0.58 -16.31
CA THR A 495 7.24 -0.92 -14.89
C THR A 495 7.56 -2.38 -14.58
N THR A 496 7.26 -3.30 -15.52
CA THR A 496 7.58 -4.72 -15.36
C THR A 496 9.09 -4.97 -15.36
N LEU A 497 9.84 -4.27 -16.22
CA LEU A 497 11.31 -4.31 -16.24
C LEU A 497 11.90 -3.75 -14.95
N LEU A 498 11.39 -2.62 -14.45
CA LEU A 498 11.82 -2.04 -13.16
C LEU A 498 11.60 -3.00 -11.99
N HIS A 499 10.43 -3.64 -11.92
CA HIS A 499 10.16 -4.68 -10.92
C HIS A 499 11.08 -5.90 -11.06
N ALA A 500 11.54 -6.18 -12.28
CA ALA A 500 12.45 -7.29 -12.54
C ALA A 500 13.84 -7.02 -11.99
N ILE A 501 14.37 -5.84 -12.28
CA ILE A 501 15.68 -5.39 -11.81
C ILE A 501 15.67 -5.28 -10.29
N THR A 502 14.63 -4.71 -9.69
CA THR A 502 14.52 -4.61 -8.22
C THR A 502 14.26 -5.94 -7.48
N ALA A 503 14.15 -7.06 -8.20
CA ALA A 503 13.75 -8.37 -7.66
C ALA A 503 12.41 -8.32 -6.89
N ARG A 504 11.45 -7.53 -7.41
CA ARG A 504 10.09 -7.32 -6.91
C ARG A 504 9.01 -7.99 -7.79
N LEU A 505 9.40 -8.75 -8.83
CA LEU A 505 8.45 -9.43 -9.71
C LEU A 505 7.60 -10.49 -8.98
N PRO A 506 6.28 -10.54 -9.23
CA PRO A 506 5.42 -11.62 -8.78
C PRO A 506 5.86 -12.99 -9.27
N GLN A 507 5.53 -14.06 -8.54
CA GLN A 507 5.81 -15.45 -8.97
C GLN A 507 5.18 -15.85 -10.31
N ARG A 508 4.16 -15.13 -10.80
CA ARG A 508 3.50 -15.42 -12.08
C ARG A 508 4.37 -15.08 -13.30
N TYR A 509 5.53 -14.48 -13.10
CA TYR A 509 6.47 -14.13 -14.15
C TYR A 509 7.60 -15.15 -14.21
N ARG A 510 7.75 -15.81 -15.36
CA ARG A 510 8.90 -16.63 -15.69
C ARG A 510 10.00 -15.73 -16.26
N ARG A 511 11.18 -15.79 -15.65
CA ARG A 511 12.37 -15.03 -16.05
C ARG A 511 13.22 -15.91 -16.98
N GLN A 512 13.68 -15.33 -18.08
CA GLN A 512 14.68 -15.90 -18.98
C GLN A 512 15.86 -14.91 -19.09
N GLY A 513 17.05 -15.40 -19.43
CA GLY A 513 18.26 -14.59 -19.42
C GLY A 513 18.81 -14.34 -18.01
N GLN A 514 19.73 -13.38 -17.88
CA GLN A 514 20.48 -13.15 -16.66
C GLN A 514 20.64 -11.65 -16.35
N VAL A 515 20.72 -11.33 -15.07
CA VAL A 515 21.01 -9.98 -14.55
C VAL A 515 22.29 -10.07 -13.73
N PHE A 516 23.23 -9.17 -14.01
CA PHE A 516 24.50 -9.05 -13.30
C PHE A 516 24.58 -7.68 -12.62
N TYR A 517 25.20 -7.65 -11.45
CA TYR A 517 25.49 -6.45 -10.66
C TYR A 517 26.99 -6.42 -10.42
N ASN A 518 27.72 -5.49 -11.04
CA ASN A 518 29.20 -5.50 -11.07
C ASN A 518 29.75 -6.90 -11.37
N SER A 519 29.34 -7.51 -12.49
CA SER A 519 29.78 -8.85 -12.92
C SER A 519 29.22 -10.04 -12.14
N HIS A 520 28.53 -9.81 -11.02
CA HIS A 520 28.08 -10.89 -10.13
C HIS A 520 26.57 -11.11 -10.19
N ARG A 521 26.15 -12.36 -10.02
CA ARG A 521 24.74 -12.68 -9.78
C ARG A 521 24.44 -12.59 -8.29
N LEU A 522 23.45 -11.78 -7.95
CA LEU A 522 23.07 -11.54 -6.57
C LEU A 522 21.78 -12.25 -6.21
N ARG A 523 21.68 -12.63 -4.93
CA ARG A 523 20.42 -13.12 -4.37
C ARG A 523 19.40 -11.99 -4.34
N PRO A 524 18.10 -12.28 -4.55
CA PRO A 524 17.03 -11.27 -4.46
C PRO A 524 17.03 -10.45 -3.17
N SER A 525 17.44 -11.05 -2.05
CA SER A 525 17.56 -10.36 -0.76
C SER A 525 18.64 -9.26 -0.76
N THR A 526 19.80 -9.53 -1.36
CA THR A 526 20.91 -8.57 -1.48
C THR A 526 20.55 -7.45 -2.44
N ILE A 527 19.90 -7.77 -3.57
CA ILE A 527 19.41 -6.77 -4.53
C ILE A 527 18.47 -5.78 -3.84
N ARG A 528 17.46 -6.29 -3.13
CA ARG A 528 16.51 -5.45 -2.38
C ARG A 528 17.13 -4.67 -1.22
N ALA A 529 18.31 -5.06 -0.74
CA ALA A 529 19.01 -4.34 0.33
C ALA A 529 19.76 -3.10 -0.19
N MET A 530 20.25 -3.15 -1.43
CA MET A 530 21.00 -2.05 -2.06
C MET A 530 20.12 -1.15 -2.93
N CYS A 531 18.92 -1.61 -3.29
CA CYS A 531 18.05 -0.95 -4.24
C CYS A 531 16.78 -0.40 -3.59
N SER A 532 16.51 0.88 -3.83
CA SER A 532 15.27 1.54 -3.49
C SER A 532 14.38 1.76 -4.71
N TYR A 533 13.07 1.66 -4.52
CA TYR A 533 12.07 1.82 -5.57
C TYR A 533 11.05 2.89 -5.19
N VAL A 534 10.81 3.84 -6.09
CA VAL A 534 9.76 4.85 -5.98
C VAL A 534 8.64 4.47 -6.95
N SER A 535 7.47 4.15 -6.41
CA SER A 535 6.26 3.83 -7.18
C SER A 535 5.71 5.03 -7.91
N GLN A 536 4.88 4.81 -8.93
CA GLN A 536 4.17 5.89 -9.64
C GLN A 536 3.28 6.73 -8.70
N SER A 537 2.57 6.11 -7.76
CA SER A 537 1.70 6.84 -6.81
C SER A 537 2.40 7.21 -5.49
N ASP A 538 2.10 8.42 -5.01
CA ASP A 538 2.58 8.97 -3.74
C ASP A 538 1.57 8.73 -2.61
N ASN A 539 1.52 7.48 -2.12
CA ASN A 539 0.64 7.07 -1.02
C ASN A 539 1.24 7.50 0.34
N LEU A 540 1.05 8.76 0.72
CA LEU A 540 1.52 9.36 1.97
C LEU A 540 0.35 9.59 2.95
N GLN A 541 0.65 9.69 4.25
CA GLN A 541 -0.38 10.00 5.26
C GLN A 541 -0.69 11.50 5.28
N PRO A 542 -1.94 11.91 5.04
CA PRO A 542 -2.26 13.31 4.79
C PRO A 542 -2.17 14.21 6.04
N PHE A 543 -2.45 13.66 7.23
CA PHE A 543 -2.51 14.43 8.48
C PHE A 543 -1.15 14.62 9.16
N LEU A 544 -0.08 14.07 8.59
CA LEU A 544 1.27 14.22 9.12
C LEU A 544 2.03 15.32 8.39
N THR A 545 2.99 15.93 9.07
CA THR A 545 3.90 16.88 8.42
C THR A 545 4.93 16.14 7.57
N VAL A 546 5.58 16.87 6.66
CA VAL A 546 6.71 16.34 5.87
C VAL A 546 7.79 15.75 6.78
N ARG A 547 8.19 16.50 7.81
CA ARG A 547 9.19 16.07 8.79
C ARG A 547 8.75 14.83 9.56
N GLU A 548 7.51 14.80 10.04
CA GLU A 548 6.98 13.64 10.76
C GLU A 548 6.96 12.40 9.89
N THR A 549 6.53 12.54 8.63
CA THR A 549 6.49 11.46 7.65
C THR A 549 7.88 10.84 7.47
N LEU A 550 8.91 11.67 7.29
CA LEU A 550 10.30 11.22 7.19
C LEU A 550 10.81 10.61 8.51
N LEU A 551 10.47 11.17 9.67
CA LEU A 551 10.86 10.63 10.98
C LEU A 551 10.24 9.27 11.27
N PHE A 552 8.97 9.06 10.93
CA PHE A 552 8.30 7.77 11.08
C PHE A 552 8.91 6.74 10.12
N ALA A 553 9.13 7.10 8.85
CA ALA A 553 9.81 6.24 7.89
C ALA A 553 11.23 5.88 8.38
N ALA A 554 12.00 6.84 8.88
CA ALA A 554 13.32 6.64 9.46
C ALA A 554 13.26 5.71 10.69
N GLY A 555 12.22 5.86 11.52
CA GLY A 555 11.94 5.00 12.66
C GLY A 555 11.79 3.52 12.29
N LEU A 556 11.25 3.22 11.11
CA LEU A 556 11.01 1.87 10.62
C LEU A 556 12.14 1.31 9.73
N ARG A 557 12.91 2.18 9.06
CA ARG A 557 13.95 1.78 8.08
C ARG A 557 15.37 1.81 8.63
N LEU A 558 15.68 2.73 9.54
CA LEU A 558 17.04 2.89 10.07
C LEU A 558 17.35 1.85 11.16
N PRO A 559 18.61 1.39 11.26
CA PRO A 559 19.03 0.40 12.25
C PRO A 559 18.87 0.87 13.71
N ARG A 560 19.04 -0.07 14.65
CA ARG A 560 18.83 0.18 16.08
C ARG A 560 19.91 1.04 16.73
N TRP A 561 21.15 0.96 16.25
CA TRP A 561 22.28 1.68 16.83
C TRP A 561 22.29 3.19 16.50
N ILE A 562 21.46 3.63 15.54
CA ILE A 562 21.28 5.05 15.26
C ILE A 562 20.44 5.67 16.37
N THR A 563 21.03 6.64 17.07
CA THR A 563 20.36 7.39 18.15
C THR A 563 19.22 8.24 17.61
N LYS A 564 18.39 8.78 18.50
CA LYS A 564 17.30 9.67 18.10
C LYS A 564 17.87 10.93 17.45
N GLU A 565 18.93 11.50 17.99
CA GLU A 565 19.57 12.73 17.52
C GLU A 565 20.16 12.53 16.11
N GLN A 566 20.86 11.41 15.90
CA GLN A 566 21.38 11.05 14.57
C GLN A 566 20.26 10.83 13.55
N ARG A 567 19.13 10.24 13.96
CA ARG A 567 17.95 10.09 13.11
C ARG A 567 17.37 11.45 12.70
N TYR A 568 17.23 12.37 13.64
CA TYR A 568 16.73 13.72 13.34
C TYR A 568 17.69 14.45 12.40
N SER A 569 19.00 14.39 12.67
CA SER A 569 20.02 14.99 11.80
C SER A 569 20.00 14.41 10.36
N LYS A 570 19.84 13.10 10.22
CA LYS A 570 19.69 12.44 8.90
C LYS A 570 18.43 12.92 8.16
N VAL A 571 17.30 13.04 8.87
CA VAL A 571 16.05 13.56 8.29
C VAL A 571 16.20 15.02 7.88
N ASP A 572 16.83 15.85 8.70
CA ASP A 572 17.12 17.26 8.37
C ASP A 572 17.99 17.39 7.12
N SER A 573 19.01 16.54 6.99
CA SER A 573 19.83 16.49 5.78
C SER A 573 18.99 16.19 4.55
N ILE A 574 18.10 15.20 4.63
CA ILE A 574 17.23 14.82 3.49
C ILE A 574 16.24 15.93 3.15
N ILE A 575 15.65 16.60 4.15
CA ILE A 575 14.75 17.75 3.92
C ILE A 575 15.47 18.85 3.14
N ARG A 576 16.73 19.14 3.49
CA ARG A 576 17.54 20.13 2.77
C ARG A 576 17.88 19.68 1.35
N THR A 577 18.39 18.45 1.19
CA THR A 577 18.74 17.90 -0.13
C THR A 577 17.54 17.84 -1.06
N MET A 578 16.35 17.51 -0.55
CA MET A 578 15.12 17.46 -1.35
C MET A 578 14.47 18.84 -1.56
N GLY A 579 15.06 19.94 -1.09
CA GLY A 579 14.50 21.28 -1.22
C GLY A 579 13.14 21.44 -0.51
N LEU A 580 12.94 20.77 0.63
CA LEU A 580 11.67 20.73 1.39
C LEU A 580 11.70 21.59 2.66
N THR A 581 12.73 22.42 2.84
CA THR A 581 12.92 23.21 4.08
C THR A 581 11.76 24.15 4.37
N SER A 582 11.17 24.78 3.35
CA SER A 582 10.04 25.71 3.48
C SER A 582 8.74 25.03 3.92
N CYS A 583 8.55 23.75 3.55
CA CYS A 583 7.33 22.98 3.82
C CYS A 583 7.53 21.84 4.82
N ALA A 584 8.66 21.80 5.54
CA ALA A 584 9.02 20.73 6.47
C ALA A 584 7.98 20.49 7.57
N GLU A 585 7.37 21.55 8.08
CA GLU A 585 6.31 21.50 9.11
C GLU A 585 4.89 21.56 8.53
N THR A 586 4.76 21.62 7.21
CA THR A 586 3.46 21.63 6.54
C THR A 586 2.92 20.20 6.43
N ILE A 587 1.60 20.05 6.62
CA ILE A 587 0.92 18.75 6.45
C ILE A 587 0.92 18.31 4.98
N VAL A 588 0.96 17.00 4.76
CA VAL A 588 0.99 16.43 3.40
C VAL A 588 -0.32 16.67 2.65
N GLY A 589 -1.49 16.50 3.30
CA GLY A 589 -2.82 16.67 2.71
C GLY A 589 -3.22 15.59 1.68
N ASP A 590 -4.52 15.47 1.42
CA ASP A 590 -5.15 14.47 0.53
C ASP A 590 -6.06 15.09 -0.55
N GLY A 591 -5.95 16.40 -0.78
CA GLY A 591 -6.79 17.14 -1.74
C GLY A 591 -8.12 17.64 -1.15
N LYS A 592 -8.63 17.01 -0.09
CA LYS A 592 -9.72 17.58 0.73
C LYS A 592 -9.19 18.54 1.78
N GLN A 593 -8.03 18.20 2.36
CA GLN A 593 -7.26 19.09 3.20
C GLN A 593 -6.13 19.74 2.40
N THR A 594 -6.01 21.05 2.50
CA THR A 594 -4.88 21.81 1.93
C THR A 594 -3.57 21.32 2.57
N GLY A 595 -2.58 21.03 1.73
CA GLY A 595 -1.28 20.53 2.15
C GLY A 595 -0.23 20.88 1.11
N ILE A 596 0.88 20.15 1.12
CA ILE A 596 1.97 20.35 0.16
C ILE A 596 1.54 20.03 -1.28
N SER A 597 2.20 20.65 -2.26
CA SER A 597 1.98 20.48 -3.69
C SER A 597 2.32 19.05 -4.18
N GLY A 598 1.86 18.68 -5.36
CA GLY A 598 2.17 17.37 -5.98
C GLY A 598 3.67 17.13 -6.11
N GLY A 599 4.42 18.14 -6.56
CA GLY A 599 5.89 18.07 -6.69
C GLY A 599 6.58 17.88 -5.34
N GLU A 600 6.11 18.55 -4.30
CA GLU A 600 6.62 18.35 -2.93
C GLU A 600 6.31 16.94 -2.42
N LYS A 601 5.09 16.40 -2.64
CA LYS A 601 4.76 15.00 -2.30
C LYS A 601 5.72 14.03 -2.96
N ARG A 602 6.05 14.27 -4.24
CA ARG A 602 6.97 13.43 -4.97
C ARG A 602 8.37 13.45 -4.38
N ARG A 603 8.87 14.64 -4.03
CA ARG A 603 10.15 14.80 -3.34
C ARG A 603 10.15 14.13 -1.95
N VAL A 604 9.05 14.17 -1.21
CA VAL A 604 8.91 13.41 0.06
C VAL A 604 9.00 11.90 -0.19
N SER A 605 8.31 11.36 -1.20
CA SER A 605 8.39 9.95 -1.58
C SER A 605 9.80 9.50 -1.94
N ILE A 606 10.55 10.34 -2.66
CA ILE A 606 11.97 10.09 -2.98
C ILE A 606 12.82 10.17 -1.71
N GLY A 607 12.63 11.19 -0.87
CA GLY A 607 13.34 11.35 0.40
C GLY A 607 13.17 10.18 1.36
N ILE A 608 11.97 9.58 1.42
CA ILE A 608 11.72 8.34 2.18
C ILE A 608 12.65 7.21 1.71
N GLN A 609 12.86 7.08 0.39
CA GLN A 609 13.72 6.05 -0.20
C GLN A 609 15.23 6.32 -0.03
N LEU A 610 15.61 7.59 0.12
CA LEU A 610 17.00 8.00 0.38
C LEU A 610 17.44 7.80 1.84
N LEU A 611 16.49 7.61 2.77
CA LEU A 611 16.81 7.34 4.18
C LEU A 611 17.79 6.19 4.41
N THR A 612 17.77 5.17 3.54
CA THR A 612 18.61 3.98 3.64
C THR A 612 19.90 4.07 2.82
N ASP A 613 20.23 5.24 2.27
CA ASP A 613 21.40 5.48 1.40
C ASP A 613 21.55 4.39 0.29
N PRO A 614 20.54 4.20 -0.58
CA PRO A 614 20.58 3.16 -1.60
C PRO A 614 21.68 3.41 -2.62
N ARG A 615 22.30 2.33 -3.11
CA ARG A 615 23.27 2.38 -4.22
C ARG A 615 22.60 2.43 -5.59
N ILE A 616 21.41 1.84 -5.66
CA ILE A 616 20.59 1.78 -6.87
C ILE A 616 19.25 2.44 -6.56
N LEU A 617 18.92 3.51 -7.28
CA LEU A 617 17.65 4.21 -7.14
C LEU A 617 16.82 4.02 -8.41
N ILE A 618 15.63 3.46 -8.26
CA ILE A 618 14.73 3.19 -9.38
C ILE A 618 13.42 3.95 -9.18
N LEU A 619 13.00 4.71 -10.18
CA LEU A 619 11.78 5.51 -10.14
C LEU A 619 10.86 5.19 -11.31
N ASP A 620 9.59 4.94 -11.01
CA ASP A 620 8.55 4.77 -12.01
C ASP A 620 7.75 6.07 -12.15
N GLU A 621 7.78 6.66 -13.34
CA GLU A 621 7.08 7.88 -13.75
C GLU A 621 7.21 9.05 -12.73
N PRO A 622 8.43 9.50 -12.39
CA PRO A 622 8.62 10.51 -11.34
C PRO A 622 8.13 11.91 -11.65
N THR A 623 7.78 12.19 -12.89
CA THR A 623 7.25 13.47 -13.34
C THR A 623 5.76 13.38 -13.70
N SER A 624 5.13 12.23 -13.47
CA SER A 624 3.70 12.03 -13.73
C SER A 624 2.84 12.99 -12.92
N GLY A 625 1.97 13.74 -13.61
CA GLY A 625 1.10 14.75 -13.01
C GLY A 625 1.79 16.11 -12.77
N LEU A 626 3.07 16.25 -13.15
CA LEU A 626 3.82 17.50 -13.14
C LEU A 626 4.24 17.94 -14.56
N ASP A 627 4.32 16.98 -15.49
CA ASP A 627 4.71 17.21 -16.89
C ASP A 627 3.54 17.61 -17.82
N VAL A 628 2.30 17.76 -17.30
CA VAL A 628 1.08 18.01 -18.12
C VAL A 628 1.04 19.41 -18.71
#